data_AF-A0A960LRA7-F1
#
_entry.id   AF-A0A960LRA7-F1
#
_cell.length_a   1.000
_cell.length_b   1.000
_cell.length_c   1.000
_cell.angle_alpha   90.00
_cell.angle_beta   90.00
_cell.angle_gamma   90.00
#
_symmetry.space_group_name_H-M   'P 1'
#
loop_
_entity.id
_entity.type
_entity.pdbx_description
1 polymer ?
#
loop_
_entity_poly.entity_id
_entity_poly.type
_entity_poly.pdbx_seq_one_letter_code
_entity_poly.pdbx_strand_id
1 'polypeptide(L)'
;MSRLFPVPLPLLFAPLMAAQMVSAEAPKPRNGDKLVVINDDGFSPFHSGRYRSAEDLRKQVLGYKETQVAVFEWCIVAGSRVNFPSSNHELIGEGLTEFPRRGDKLAVETLIRMRNEGVDTLKTVADACHEAGIACYASMRMNGDYPAKAWEGTMAPFFNSDFWAEHPEYHQKTVGGTDQTRFSYAYPEVREFKLSILREAVERDIDGINLDFQRHPTFFSFEAPMLKAFEEKYGEDGSKVAADDPRWNPVRATYMTKFVGQVRQILDEAGKKKGRHLGLSVRIDWQKYQFWGCDIESWLDQGWLDYLVVGQYGLGGYEFDIAPFVQLAKDSDCAVLFGEECITGGHDTTAAEDKLIAAGKMESPKRKALSLEELETRAAKWYAAGANGVHLFNVSDQEALKTLGTVNPK
;
A
#
# COMPACT_ATOMS: atom_id res chain seq x y z
N MET A 1 23.66 29.32 7.57
CA MET A 1 22.59 29.42 8.60
C MET A 1 22.18 28.01 8.95
N SER A 2 22.70 27.48 10.04
CA SER A 2 22.45 26.13 10.56
C SER A 2 21.04 26.06 11.13
N ARG A 3 20.18 25.18 10.58
CA ARG A 3 18.89 24.86 11.19
C ARG A 3 19.15 23.87 12.34
N LEU A 4 19.05 24.37 13.57
CA LEU A 4 19.05 23.56 14.78
C LEU A 4 17.69 22.86 14.90
N PHE A 5 17.67 21.53 14.84
CA PHE A 5 16.53 20.73 15.23
C PHE A 5 16.39 20.73 16.77
N PRO A 6 15.15 20.80 17.32
CA PRO A 6 14.96 20.82 18.76
C PRO A 6 15.21 19.42 19.37
N VAL A 7 15.91 19.42 20.51
CA VAL A 7 16.15 18.24 21.36
C VAL A 7 14.82 17.75 21.94
N PRO A 8 14.53 16.43 21.97
CA PRO A 8 13.28 15.92 22.52
C PRO A 8 13.26 15.98 24.06
N LEU A 9 12.19 16.54 24.62
CA LEU A 9 11.87 16.48 26.05
C LEU A 9 11.45 15.04 26.44
N PRO A 10 11.77 14.55 27.66
CA PRO A 10 11.33 13.24 28.10
C PRO A 10 9.82 13.22 28.33
N LEU A 11 9.11 12.40 27.55
CA LEU A 11 7.69 12.09 27.73
C LEU A 11 7.50 11.29 29.03
N LEU A 12 6.85 11.92 30.00
CA LEU A 12 6.31 11.26 31.19
C LEU A 12 5.23 10.26 30.75
N PHE A 13 5.46 8.97 31.02
CA PHE A 13 4.47 7.91 30.85
C PHE A 13 3.30 8.14 31.83
N ALA A 14 2.18 8.63 31.31
CA ALA A 14 0.89 8.49 31.97
C ALA A 14 0.36 7.07 31.69
N PRO A 15 -0.26 6.38 32.68
CA PRO A 15 -0.86 5.07 32.44
C PRO A 15 -2.02 5.23 31.45
N LEU A 16 -1.99 4.47 30.35
CA LEU A 16 -3.11 4.37 29.41
C LEU A 16 -4.35 3.93 30.18
N MET A 17 -5.31 4.84 30.38
CA MET A 17 -6.69 4.40 30.51
C MET A 17 -7.04 3.67 29.22
N ALA A 18 -7.56 2.45 29.33
CA ALA A 18 -8.10 1.69 28.22
C ALA A 18 -9.21 2.54 27.57
N ALA A 19 -8.83 3.31 26.55
CA ALA A 19 -9.79 3.92 25.64
C ALA A 19 -10.60 2.76 25.06
N GLN A 20 -11.93 2.86 25.10
CA GLN A 20 -12.82 1.93 24.41
C GLN A 20 -12.23 1.64 23.02
N MET A 21 -11.79 0.40 22.81
CA MET A 21 -11.25 -0.02 21.54
C MET A 21 -12.39 0.10 20.52
N VAL A 22 -12.16 0.90 19.49
CA VAL A 22 -13.07 0.96 18.34
C VAL A 22 -12.96 -0.40 17.67
N SER A 23 -14.09 -1.12 17.54
CA SER A 23 -14.14 -2.40 16.82
C SER A 23 -14.00 -2.16 15.33
N ALA A 24 -13.52 -3.16 14.60
CA ALA A 24 -13.52 -3.16 13.14
C ALA A 24 -14.93 -2.90 12.59
N GLU A 25 -15.03 -2.09 11.52
CA GLU A 25 -16.30 -1.81 10.85
C GLU A 25 -16.10 -1.95 9.33
N ALA A 26 -16.17 -3.20 8.83
CA ALA A 26 -16.00 -3.49 7.42
C ALA A 26 -16.94 -2.63 6.53
N PRO A 27 -16.42 -2.04 5.43
CA PRO A 27 -17.25 -1.36 4.45
C PRO A 27 -18.36 -2.28 3.91
N LYS A 28 -19.54 -1.72 3.68
CA LYS A 28 -20.67 -2.49 3.16
C LYS A 28 -20.55 -2.69 1.64
N PRO A 29 -20.96 -3.85 1.10
CA PRO A 29 -21.12 -4.03 -0.34
C PRO A 29 -22.02 -2.94 -0.97
N ARG A 30 -21.75 -2.59 -2.23
CA ARG A 30 -22.56 -1.65 -3.01
C ARG A 30 -23.10 -2.33 -4.26
N ASN A 31 -24.40 -2.17 -4.54
CA ASN A 31 -25.06 -2.70 -5.74
C ASN A 31 -24.85 -4.22 -5.96
N GLY A 32 -24.61 -4.97 -4.87
CA GLY A 32 -24.34 -6.40 -4.85
C GLY A 32 -24.21 -6.92 -3.42
N ASP A 33 -23.94 -8.22 -3.28
CA ASP A 33 -23.91 -8.92 -1.99
C ASP A 33 -22.47 -9.10 -1.44
N LYS A 34 -21.47 -8.87 -2.29
CA LYS A 34 -20.05 -9.04 -1.97
C LYS A 34 -19.29 -7.73 -2.12
N LEU A 35 -18.31 -7.54 -1.25
CA LEU A 35 -17.49 -6.33 -1.24
C LEU A 35 -16.58 -6.31 -2.47
N VAL A 36 -16.59 -5.22 -3.25
CA VAL A 36 -15.66 -5.02 -4.37
C VAL A 36 -14.77 -3.83 -4.04
N VAL A 37 -13.48 -4.09 -3.91
CA VAL A 37 -12.44 -3.09 -3.67
C VAL A 37 -11.54 -3.03 -4.89
N ILE A 38 -11.18 -1.82 -5.33
CA ILE A 38 -10.17 -1.64 -6.38
C ILE A 38 -9.02 -0.79 -5.87
N ASN A 39 -7.82 -1.09 -6.36
CA ASN A 39 -6.62 -0.31 -6.09
C ASN A 39 -6.15 0.43 -7.35
N ASP A 40 -6.00 1.75 -7.23
CA ASP A 40 -5.28 2.57 -8.19
C ASP A 40 -3.86 2.80 -7.70
N ASP A 41 -2.88 2.49 -8.55
CA ASP A 41 -1.47 2.46 -8.19
C ASP A 41 -0.84 3.83 -7.92
N GLY A 42 -1.58 4.92 -8.19
CA GLY A 42 -1.23 6.29 -7.87
C GLY A 42 -0.15 6.91 -8.77
N PHE A 43 0.32 6.21 -9.80
CA PHE A 43 1.39 6.67 -10.69
C PHE A 43 1.10 6.42 -12.16
N SER A 44 0.73 5.21 -12.54
CA SER A 44 0.57 4.78 -13.93
C SER A 44 -0.47 5.61 -14.70
N PRO A 45 -1.61 6.00 -14.11
CA PRO A 45 -2.55 6.93 -14.77
C PRO A 45 -1.99 8.34 -15.02
N PHE A 46 -1.08 8.85 -14.18
CA PHE A 46 -0.34 10.09 -14.48
C PHE A 46 0.65 9.85 -15.62
N HIS A 47 1.40 8.74 -15.56
CA HIS A 47 2.37 8.34 -16.57
C HIS A 47 1.73 8.18 -17.96
N SER A 48 0.53 7.60 -18.04
CA SER A 48 -0.20 7.39 -19.30
C SER A 48 -0.94 8.64 -19.78
N GLY A 49 -0.96 9.72 -18.99
CA GLY A 49 -1.75 10.92 -19.30
C GLY A 49 -3.26 10.74 -19.12
N ARG A 50 -3.70 9.77 -18.32
CA ARG A 50 -5.12 9.63 -17.92
C ARG A 50 -5.51 10.69 -16.89
N TYR A 51 -4.61 11.06 -15.98
CA TYR A 51 -4.82 12.12 -14.99
C TYR A 51 -4.04 13.38 -15.36
N ARG A 52 -4.59 14.23 -16.23
CA ARG A 52 -3.92 15.49 -16.64
C ARG A 52 -4.40 16.70 -15.84
N SER A 53 -5.57 16.62 -15.23
CA SER A 53 -6.21 17.69 -14.46
C SER A 53 -7.00 17.13 -13.26
N ALA A 54 -7.40 18.02 -12.35
CA ALA A 54 -8.30 17.66 -11.25
C ALA A 54 -9.64 17.10 -11.77
N GLU A 55 -10.12 17.60 -12.92
CA GLU A 55 -11.31 17.11 -13.59
C GLU A 55 -11.13 15.67 -14.09
N ASP A 56 -9.98 15.32 -14.65
CA ASP A 56 -9.69 13.95 -15.09
C ASP A 56 -9.67 12.97 -13.89
N LEU A 57 -9.09 13.36 -12.75
CA LEU A 57 -9.11 12.58 -11.50
C LEU A 57 -10.55 12.32 -11.05
N ARG A 58 -11.36 13.38 -10.95
CA ARG A 58 -12.77 13.29 -10.54
C ARG A 58 -13.55 12.42 -11.50
N LYS A 59 -13.40 12.64 -12.81
CA LYS A 59 -14.10 11.89 -13.85
C LYS A 59 -13.84 10.39 -13.75
N GLN A 60 -12.60 9.98 -13.47
CA GLN A 60 -12.29 8.56 -13.30
C GLN A 60 -13.03 7.96 -12.12
N VAL A 61 -12.97 8.60 -10.94
CA VAL A 61 -13.63 8.11 -9.73
C VAL A 61 -15.15 8.08 -9.89
N LEU A 62 -15.73 9.16 -10.43
CA LEU A 62 -17.17 9.25 -10.70
C LEU A 62 -17.64 8.20 -11.74
N GLY A 63 -16.75 7.74 -12.62
CA GLY A 63 -17.01 6.63 -13.53
C GLY A 63 -17.37 5.32 -12.83
N TYR A 64 -17.02 5.17 -11.55
CA TYR A 64 -17.37 4.00 -10.74
C TYR A 64 -18.71 4.12 -10.02
N LYS A 65 -19.43 5.25 -10.11
CA LYS A 65 -20.67 5.47 -9.35
C LYS A 65 -21.73 4.37 -9.59
N GLU A 66 -21.89 3.97 -10.85
CA GLU A 66 -22.87 2.96 -11.27
C GLU A 66 -22.29 1.53 -11.30
N THR A 67 -21.20 1.27 -10.57
CA THR A 67 -20.58 -0.05 -10.41
C THR A 67 -20.81 -0.60 -8.99
N GLN A 68 -20.25 -1.77 -8.69
CA GLN A 68 -20.30 -2.40 -7.37
C GLN A 68 -19.10 -2.04 -6.47
N VAL A 69 -18.19 -1.19 -6.94
CA VAL A 69 -16.98 -0.80 -6.21
C VAL A 69 -17.33 -0.04 -4.94
N ALA A 70 -17.22 -0.67 -3.77
CA ALA A 70 -17.53 -0.05 -2.49
C ALA A 70 -16.35 0.77 -1.92
N VAL A 71 -15.11 0.37 -2.21
CA VAL A 71 -13.90 1.04 -1.74
C VAL A 71 -12.95 1.30 -2.91
N PHE A 72 -12.50 2.54 -3.01
CA PHE A 72 -11.43 2.97 -3.90
C PHE A 72 -10.17 3.19 -3.08
N GLU A 73 -9.21 2.28 -3.22
CA GLU A 73 -7.89 2.43 -2.63
C GLU A 73 -6.99 3.24 -3.55
N TRP A 74 -6.69 4.48 -3.17
CA TRP A 74 -5.79 5.34 -3.90
C TRP A 74 -4.39 5.26 -3.32
N CYS A 75 -3.44 4.72 -4.08
CA CYS A 75 -2.07 4.61 -3.62
C CYS A 75 -1.40 5.99 -3.55
N ILE A 76 -1.02 6.44 -2.36
CA ILE A 76 -0.49 7.79 -2.10
C ILE A 76 1.03 7.88 -2.16
N VAL A 77 1.71 6.72 -2.23
CA VAL A 77 3.18 6.60 -2.23
C VAL A 77 3.63 5.59 -3.29
N ALA A 78 4.63 5.95 -4.10
CA ALA A 78 5.23 5.02 -5.07
C ALA A 78 6.50 4.34 -4.53
N GLY A 79 7.47 5.11 -4.04
CA GLY A 79 8.64 4.64 -3.30
C GLY A 79 8.61 5.12 -1.85
N SER A 80 9.29 6.23 -1.59
CA SER A 80 9.13 7.03 -0.37
C SER A 80 8.71 8.48 -0.66
N ARG A 81 8.36 8.79 -1.91
CA ARG A 81 7.75 10.06 -2.35
C ARG A 81 6.24 9.94 -2.56
N VAL A 82 5.53 11.05 -2.37
CA VAL A 82 4.05 11.14 -2.41
C VAL A 82 3.52 11.66 -3.75
N ASN A 83 2.23 11.45 -4.02
CA ASN A 83 1.55 12.01 -5.20
C ASN A 83 0.51 13.10 -4.88
N PHE A 84 0.54 13.62 -3.65
CA PHE A 84 -0.33 14.70 -3.17
C PHE A 84 0.53 15.83 -2.58
N PRO A 85 0.04 17.09 -2.56
CA PRO A 85 0.82 18.19 -2.02
C PRO A 85 1.04 17.98 -0.53
N SER A 86 2.31 17.80 -0.17
CA SER A 86 2.76 17.64 1.20
C SER A 86 3.69 18.79 1.61
N SER A 87 3.64 19.14 2.88
CA SER A 87 4.58 20.08 3.50
C SER A 87 5.88 19.44 3.96
N ASN A 88 5.90 18.10 4.10
CA ASN A 88 6.98 17.33 4.71
C ASN A 88 7.59 16.28 3.76
N HIS A 89 6.92 15.99 2.64
CA HIS A 89 7.27 14.91 1.73
C HIS A 89 7.30 15.41 0.29
N GLU A 90 8.27 14.92 -0.46
CA GLU A 90 8.52 15.31 -1.84
C GLU A 90 7.50 14.66 -2.77
N LEU A 91 7.09 15.39 -3.81
CA LEU A 91 6.35 14.78 -4.90
C LEU A 91 7.24 13.79 -5.66
N ILE A 92 6.62 12.74 -6.22
CA ILE A 92 7.28 11.83 -7.15
C ILE A 92 8.01 12.64 -8.24
N GLY A 93 9.31 12.36 -8.41
CA GLY A 93 10.21 13.03 -9.36
C GLY A 93 10.46 14.53 -9.13
N GLU A 94 10.05 15.10 -8.00
CA GLU A 94 10.36 16.48 -7.64
C GLU A 94 11.87 16.76 -7.65
N GLY A 95 12.26 17.91 -8.21
CA GLY A 95 13.64 18.33 -8.35
C GLY A 95 14.38 17.75 -9.56
N LEU A 96 13.79 16.79 -10.28
CA LEU A 96 14.42 16.20 -11.46
C LEU A 96 14.23 17.05 -12.71
N THR A 97 15.26 17.08 -13.55
CA THR A 97 15.26 17.74 -14.88
C THR A 97 15.38 16.75 -16.04
N GLU A 98 15.80 15.52 -15.75
CA GLU A 98 15.95 14.44 -16.72
C GLU A 98 15.06 13.25 -16.32
N PHE A 99 14.44 12.63 -17.33
CA PHE A 99 13.44 11.59 -17.11
C PHE A 99 13.71 10.37 -17.99
N PRO A 100 13.58 9.13 -17.45
CA PRO A 100 13.88 7.91 -18.21
C PRO A 100 12.93 7.69 -19.38
N ARG A 101 11.64 8.01 -19.18
CA ARG A 101 10.56 7.82 -20.15
C ARG A 101 9.76 9.11 -20.30
N ARG A 102 9.12 9.29 -21.47
CA ARG A 102 8.22 10.41 -21.73
C ARG A 102 7.05 10.46 -20.74
N GLY A 103 6.51 9.30 -20.36
CA GLY A 103 5.43 9.22 -19.36
C GLY A 103 5.89 9.62 -17.95
N ASP A 104 7.15 9.34 -17.58
CA ASP A 104 7.70 9.76 -16.29
C ASP A 104 7.77 11.29 -16.20
N LYS A 105 8.25 11.93 -17.27
CA LYS A 105 8.23 13.39 -17.42
C LYS A 105 6.81 13.94 -17.27
N LEU A 106 5.85 13.36 -18.00
CA LEU A 106 4.46 13.79 -17.98
C LEU A 106 3.84 13.71 -16.58
N ALA A 107 4.12 12.63 -15.85
CA ALA A 107 3.62 12.45 -14.49
C ALA A 107 4.15 13.54 -13.56
N VAL A 108 5.46 13.79 -13.58
CA VAL A 108 6.11 14.80 -12.73
C VAL A 108 5.63 16.20 -13.07
N GLU A 109 5.63 16.58 -14.34
CA GLU A 109 5.16 17.89 -14.78
C GLU A 109 3.69 18.11 -14.40
N THR A 110 2.87 17.06 -14.43
CA THR A 110 1.46 17.14 -14.04
C THR A 110 1.27 17.29 -12.53
N LEU A 111 1.98 16.50 -11.72
CA LEU A 111 1.90 16.61 -10.26
C LEU A 111 2.39 17.98 -9.77
N ILE A 112 3.51 18.48 -10.32
CA ILE A 112 4.04 19.82 -9.99
C ILE A 112 3.06 20.91 -10.44
N ARG A 113 2.51 20.82 -11.66
CA ARG A 113 1.51 21.77 -12.15
C ARG A 113 0.28 21.81 -11.24
N MET A 114 -0.31 20.65 -10.93
CA MET A 114 -1.47 20.55 -10.05
C MET A 114 -1.21 21.19 -8.69
N ARG A 115 -0.08 20.88 -8.04
CA ARG A 115 0.30 21.52 -6.78
C ARG A 115 0.41 23.04 -6.92
N ASN A 116 1.06 23.54 -7.97
CA ASN A 116 1.22 24.98 -8.19
C ASN A 116 -0.11 25.69 -8.49
N GLU A 117 -1.08 24.98 -9.05
CA GLU A 117 -2.46 25.43 -9.25
C GLU A 117 -3.32 25.31 -7.97
N GLY A 118 -2.76 24.82 -6.86
CA GLY A 118 -3.45 24.64 -5.58
C GLY A 118 -4.33 23.39 -5.53
N VAL A 119 -4.16 22.44 -6.46
CA VAL A 119 -4.90 21.18 -6.47
C VAL A 119 -4.25 20.18 -5.51
N ASP A 120 -5.03 19.76 -4.51
CA ASP A 120 -4.71 18.59 -3.68
C ASP A 120 -5.33 17.34 -4.30
N THR A 121 -4.48 16.46 -4.84
CA THR A 121 -4.90 15.26 -5.57
C THR A 121 -5.60 14.25 -4.65
N LEU A 122 -5.10 14.02 -3.43
CA LEU A 122 -5.71 13.11 -2.47
C LEU A 122 -7.08 13.65 -2.03
N LYS A 123 -7.16 14.95 -1.75
CA LYS A 123 -8.45 15.60 -1.43
C LYS A 123 -9.42 15.48 -2.61
N THR A 124 -8.96 15.74 -3.83
CA THR A 124 -9.78 15.66 -5.05
C THR A 124 -10.36 14.27 -5.26
N VAL A 125 -9.56 13.23 -5.03
CA VAL A 125 -9.98 11.83 -5.11
C VAL A 125 -10.98 11.49 -3.99
N ALA A 126 -10.70 11.89 -2.75
CA ALA A 126 -11.60 11.64 -1.61
C ALA A 126 -12.97 12.29 -1.82
N ASP A 127 -13.00 13.58 -2.21
CA ASP A 127 -14.25 14.30 -2.50
C ASP A 127 -15.06 13.60 -3.62
N ALA A 128 -14.39 13.12 -4.67
CA ALA A 128 -15.04 12.41 -5.77
C ALA A 128 -15.57 11.04 -5.35
N CYS A 129 -14.89 10.34 -4.44
CA CYS A 129 -15.35 9.07 -3.88
C CYS A 129 -16.65 9.30 -3.11
N HIS A 130 -16.70 10.31 -2.23
CA HIS A 130 -17.91 10.65 -1.47
C HIS A 130 -19.07 11.04 -2.37
N GLU A 131 -18.83 11.82 -3.43
CA GLU A 131 -19.85 12.17 -4.42
C GLU A 131 -20.41 10.94 -5.16
N ALA A 132 -19.59 9.92 -5.37
CA ALA A 132 -19.99 8.65 -5.97
C ALA A 132 -20.51 7.62 -4.96
N GLY A 133 -20.54 7.93 -3.65
CA GLY A 133 -20.93 6.96 -2.61
C GLY A 133 -19.95 5.80 -2.48
N ILE A 134 -18.66 6.08 -2.60
CA ILE A 134 -17.55 5.12 -2.48
C ILE A 134 -16.70 5.53 -1.27
N ALA A 135 -16.22 4.58 -0.49
CA ALA A 135 -15.22 4.87 0.53
C ALA A 135 -13.85 5.10 -0.12
N CYS A 136 -13.14 6.16 0.28
CA CYS A 136 -11.79 6.47 -0.17
C CYS A 136 -10.75 5.98 0.85
N TYR A 137 -9.95 4.99 0.48
CA TYR A 137 -8.84 4.53 1.32
C TYR A 137 -7.51 5.04 0.78
N ALA A 138 -6.72 5.71 1.62
CA ALA A 138 -5.34 6.05 1.27
C ALA A 138 -4.47 4.79 1.39
N SER A 139 -4.01 4.27 0.26
CA SER A 139 -3.18 3.08 0.21
C SER A 139 -1.69 3.45 0.24
N MET A 140 -0.90 2.77 1.06
CA MET A 140 0.55 2.97 1.13
C MET A 140 1.28 1.68 0.75
N ARG A 141 2.19 1.79 -0.23
CA ARG A 141 3.19 0.75 -0.49
C ARG A 141 4.15 0.73 0.68
N MET A 142 4.12 -0.36 1.45
CA MET A 142 4.86 -0.46 2.70
C MET A 142 6.39 -0.34 2.52
N ASN A 143 6.96 -0.75 1.40
CA ASN A 143 8.42 -0.64 1.20
C ASN A 143 8.80 -0.52 -0.29
N GLY A 144 8.26 0.51 -0.95
CA GLY A 144 8.33 0.69 -2.41
C GLY A 144 9.66 1.20 -2.97
N ASP A 145 10.69 1.46 -2.15
CA ASP A 145 11.94 2.08 -2.58
C ASP A 145 12.74 1.20 -3.57
N TYR A 146 13.35 1.86 -4.57
CA TYR A 146 14.03 1.21 -5.70
C TYR A 146 15.55 1.25 -5.59
N PRO A 147 16.27 0.25 -6.14
CA PRO A 147 17.72 0.19 -6.04
C PRO A 147 18.41 1.40 -6.69
N ALA A 148 19.45 1.92 -6.04
CA ALA A 148 20.23 3.06 -6.54
C ALA A 148 20.79 2.88 -7.96
N LYS A 149 20.97 1.64 -8.42
CA LYS A 149 21.49 1.31 -9.76
C LYS A 149 20.39 0.92 -10.76
N ALA A 150 19.12 0.88 -10.34
CA ALA A 150 18.02 0.50 -11.24
C ALA A 150 17.84 1.56 -12.34
N TRP A 151 17.68 1.08 -13.57
CA TRP A 151 17.60 1.88 -14.80
C TRP A 151 18.69 2.95 -14.89
N GLU A 152 19.95 2.51 -14.82
CA GLU A 152 21.13 3.39 -14.93
C GLU A 152 21.15 4.50 -13.85
N GLY A 153 20.50 4.23 -12.71
CA GLY A 153 20.46 5.12 -11.55
C GLY A 153 19.34 6.16 -11.57
N THR A 154 18.41 6.06 -12.51
CA THR A 154 17.34 7.05 -12.66
C THR A 154 16.07 6.74 -11.85
N MET A 155 15.87 5.49 -11.42
CA MET A 155 14.67 5.12 -10.65
C MET A 155 14.69 5.67 -9.22
N ALA A 156 15.81 5.53 -8.52
CA ALA A 156 15.91 5.90 -7.12
C ALA A 156 15.66 7.41 -6.90
N PRO A 157 16.30 8.34 -7.64
CA PRO A 157 16.00 9.77 -7.52
C PRO A 157 14.56 10.13 -7.85
N PHE A 158 13.87 9.31 -8.64
CA PHE A 158 12.50 9.54 -9.06
C PHE A 158 11.48 9.11 -8.00
N PHE A 159 11.70 7.97 -7.34
CA PHE A 159 10.73 7.37 -6.42
C PHE A 159 11.13 7.43 -4.94
N ASN A 160 12.44 7.46 -4.64
CA ASN A 160 12.95 7.46 -3.27
C ASN A 160 13.14 8.91 -2.80
N SER A 161 12.78 9.18 -1.56
CA SER A 161 12.92 10.48 -0.88
C SER A 161 14.37 10.83 -0.56
N ASP A 162 14.61 12.09 -0.23
CA ASP A 162 15.88 12.55 0.30
C ASP A 162 16.17 11.87 1.65
N PHE A 163 15.15 11.63 2.48
CA PHE A 163 15.28 10.82 3.71
C PHE A 163 15.87 9.43 3.43
N TRP A 164 15.48 8.79 2.33
CA TRP A 164 16.08 7.52 1.92
C TRP A 164 17.54 7.65 1.50
N ALA A 165 17.89 8.71 0.78
CA ALA A 165 19.26 8.94 0.30
C ALA A 165 20.22 9.36 1.42
N GLU A 166 19.74 10.17 2.37
CA GLU A 166 20.53 10.74 3.47
C GLU A 166 20.73 9.76 4.63
N HIS A 167 19.91 8.71 4.73
CA HIS A 167 19.94 7.74 5.84
C HIS A 167 20.13 6.27 5.42
N PRO A 168 21.25 5.91 4.77
CA PRO A 168 21.57 4.51 4.44
C PRO A 168 21.77 3.62 5.68
N GLU A 169 21.97 4.19 6.87
CA GLU A 169 21.99 3.46 8.13
C GLU A 169 20.64 2.79 8.47
N TYR A 170 19.54 3.29 7.90
CA TYR A 170 18.19 2.73 8.11
C TYR A 170 17.77 1.70 7.06
N HIS A 171 18.63 1.44 6.08
CA HIS A 171 18.40 0.40 5.09
C HIS A 171 18.61 -0.98 5.71
N GLN A 172 17.91 -1.96 5.16
CA GLN A 172 18.14 -3.37 5.45
C GLN A 172 19.59 -3.75 5.19
N LYS A 173 20.12 -4.70 5.96
CA LYS A 173 21.48 -5.23 5.76
C LYS A 173 21.43 -6.73 5.52
N THR A 174 22.32 -7.23 4.67
CA THR A 174 22.59 -8.68 4.59
C THR A 174 23.26 -9.17 5.87
N VAL A 175 23.36 -10.49 6.04
CA VAL A 175 24.16 -11.11 7.14
C VAL A 175 25.59 -10.57 7.19
N GLY A 176 26.20 -10.31 6.02
CA GLY A 176 27.54 -9.74 5.92
C GLY A 176 27.62 -8.22 6.12
N GLY A 177 26.54 -7.57 6.55
CA GLY A 177 26.47 -6.13 6.79
C GLY A 177 26.37 -5.28 5.52
N THR A 178 26.28 -5.88 4.33
CA THR A 178 26.12 -5.12 3.08
C THR A 178 24.75 -4.48 2.99
N ASP A 179 24.75 -3.20 2.62
CA ASP A 179 23.55 -2.41 2.33
C ASP A 179 22.61 -3.04 1.33
N GLN A 180 21.32 -2.99 1.65
CA GLN A 180 20.23 -3.28 0.74
C GLN A 180 19.50 -2.00 0.39
N THR A 181 18.58 -2.09 -0.57
CA THR A 181 17.83 -0.93 -1.05
C THR A 181 16.78 -0.45 -0.06
N ARG A 182 16.06 -1.37 0.57
CA ARG A 182 14.81 -1.02 1.24
C ARG A 182 15.05 -0.62 2.69
N PHE A 183 14.19 0.23 3.23
CA PHE A 183 14.21 0.54 4.65
C PHE A 183 13.93 -0.71 5.51
N SER A 184 14.50 -0.74 6.71
CA SER A 184 14.09 -1.66 7.76
C SER A 184 13.11 -1.00 8.72
N TYR A 185 11.95 -1.63 8.90
CA TYR A 185 10.96 -1.22 9.88
C TYR A 185 11.40 -1.47 11.33
N ALA A 186 12.57 -2.06 11.57
CA ALA A 186 13.11 -2.24 12.91
C ALA A 186 13.57 -0.90 13.51
N TYR A 187 13.96 0.06 12.65
CA TYR A 187 14.32 1.42 13.06
C TYR A 187 13.08 2.26 13.37
N PRO A 188 12.98 2.89 14.57
CA PRO A 188 11.88 3.79 14.89
C PRO A 188 11.76 4.98 13.93
N GLU A 189 12.87 5.46 13.37
CA GLU A 189 12.92 6.59 12.45
C GLU A 189 12.23 6.26 11.13
N VAL A 190 12.40 5.04 10.61
CA VAL A 190 11.68 4.55 9.42
C VAL A 190 10.19 4.47 9.70
N ARG A 191 9.81 3.92 10.87
CA ARG A 191 8.39 3.85 11.25
C ARG A 191 7.79 5.25 11.35
N GLU A 192 8.48 6.19 11.98
CA GLU A 192 8.00 7.57 12.11
C GLU A 192 7.87 8.27 10.76
N PHE A 193 8.84 8.10 9.86
CA PHE A 193 8.75 8.63 8.48
C PHE A 193 7.51 8.11 7.73
N LYS A 194 7.19 6.82 7.88
CA LYS A 194 5.99 6.24 7.26
C LYS A 194 4.71 6.72 7.95
N LEU A 195 4.72 6.82 9.28
CA LEU A 195 3.60 7.35 10.08
C LEU A 195 3.33 8.82 9.76
N SER A 196 4.35 9.63 9.44
CA SER A 196 4.16 11.05 9.12
C SER A 196 3.38 11.26 7.83
N ILE A 197 3.61 10.43 6.81
CA ILE A 197 2.83 10.42 5.58
C ILE A 197 1.36 10.12 5.89
N LEU A 198 1.10 9.10 6.71
CA LEU A 198 -0.25 8.67 7.07
C LEU A 198 -0.97 9.72 7.93
N ARG A 199 -0.27 10.38 8.85
CA ARG A 199 -0.81 11.50 9.64
C ARG A 199 -1.25 12.65 8.73
N GLU A 200 -0.48 13.00 7.72
CA GLU A 200 -0.85 14.04 6.75
C GLU A 200 -2.01 13.61 5.84
N ALA A 201 -2.07 12.33 5.48
CA ALA A 201 -3.18 11.79 4.68
C ALA A 201 -4.54 11.90 5.41
N VAL A 202 -4.60 11.58 6.71
CA VAL A 202 -5.86 11.63 7.49
C VAL A 202 -6.37 13.05 7.76
N GLU A 203 -5.58 14.09 7.45
CA GLU A 203 -6.06 15.48 7.45
C GLU A 203 -7.08 15.72 6.32
N ARG A 204 -7.01 14.94 5.23
CA ARG A 204 -8.02 14.93 4.17
C ARG A 204 -9.23 14.10 4.61
N ASP A 205 -10.33 14.20 3.88
CA ASP A 205 -11.55 13.47 4.21
C ASP A 205 -11.56 12.04 3.64
N ILE A 206 -10.51 11.27 3.91
CA ILE A 206 -10.45 9.85 3.58
C ILE A 206 -11.28 9.02 4.58
N ASP A 207 -11.66 7.80 4.19
CA ASP A 207 -12.45 6.87 4.99
C ASP A 207 -11.60 5.78 5.65
N GLY A 208 -10.35 5.63 5.24
CA GLY A 208 -9.44 4.68 5.86
C GLY A 208 -8.04 4.68 5.25
N ILE A 209 -7.19 3.81 5.79
CA ILE A 209 -5.84 3.55 5.30
C ILE A 209 -5.74 2.07 4.91
N ASN A 210 -5.12 1.81 3.75
CA ASN A 210 -4.69 0.47 3.35
C ASN A 210 -3.16 0.35 3.44
N LEU A 211 -2.66 -0.68 4.12
CA LEU A 211 -1.23 -1.02 4.16
C LEU A 211 -0.94 -2.16 3.18
N ASP A 212 -0.31 -1.84 2.04
CA ASP A 212 -0.01 -2.82 1.01
C ASP A 212 1.36 -3.49 1.27
N PHE A 213 1.34 -4.60 2.01
CA PHE A 213 2.54 -5.41 2.30
C PHE A 213 3.05 -6.19 1.08
N GLN A 214 2.30 -6.23 -0.03
CA GLN A 214 2.78 -6.78 -1.29
C GLN A 214 3.57 -5.75 -2.13
N ARG A 215 3.82 -4.52 -1.62
CA ARG A 215 4.54 -3.45 -2.33
C ARG A 215 5.56 -2.72 -1.45
N HIS A 216 6.86 -2.95 -1.60
CA HIS A 216 7.45 -4.18 -2.08
C HIS A 216 8.18 -4.85 -0.91
N PRO A 217 7.83 -6.09 -0.52
CA PRO A 217 8.51 -6.80 0.54
C PRO A 217 9.99 -7.11 0.16
N THR A 218 10.90 -7.33 1.10
CA THR A 218 10.76 -7.57 2.56
C THR A 218 10.84 -6.30 3.43
N PHE A 219 10.59 -6.41 4.75
CA PHE A 219 10.55 -5.28 5.70
C PHE A 219 11.64 -5.32 6.78
N PHE A 220 12.32 -6.45 6.93
CA PHE A 220 13.37 -6.72 7.90
C PHE A 220 14.43 -7.61 7.28
N SER A 221 15.66 -7.51 7.77
CA SER A 221 16.77 -8.38 7.42
C SER A 221 17.70 -8.53 8.65
N PHE A 222 19.01 -8.40 8.49
CA PHE A 222 20.02 -8.60 9.52
C PHE A 222 20.66 -7.28 10.00
N GLU A 223 19.92 -6.17 9.88
CA GLU A 223 20.31 -4.91 10.50
C GLU A 223 20.41 -5.00 12.04
N ALA A 224 21.20 -4.11 12.65
CA ALA A 224 21.59 -4.19 14.05
C ALA A 224 20.40 -4.33 15.05
N PRO A 225 19.27 -3.61 14.88
CA PRO A 225 18.12 -3.80 15.76
C PRO A 225 17.53 -5.21 15.71
N MET A 226 17.51 -5.85 14.52
CA MET A 226 16.99 -7.21 14.37
C MET A 226 17.91 -8.24 15.02
N LEU A 227 19.22 -8.13 14.80
CA LEU A 227 20.21 -9.02 15.43
C LEU A 227 20.14 -8.92 16.96
N LYS A 228 20.09 -7.69 17.49
CA LYS A 228 19.96 -7.44 18.92
C LYS A 228 18.67 -8.03 19.48
N ALA A 229 17.53 -7.80 18.83
CA ALA A 229 16.25 -8.33 19.29
C ALA A 229 16.20 -9.86 19.26
N PHE A 230 16.89 -10.50 18.32
CA PHE A 230 17.01 -11.95 18.29
C PHE A 230 17.87 -12.48 19.44
N GLU A 231 19.03 -11.86 19.69
CA GLU A 231 19.92 -12.20 20.80
C GLU A 231 19.23 -12.00 22.15
N GLU A 232 18.54 -10.88 22.36
CA GLU A 232 17.78 -10.61 23.59
C GLU A 232 16.66 -11.64 23.83
N LYS A 233 16.04 -12.15 22.75
CA LYS A 233 14.93 -13.11 22.85
C LYS A 233 15.39 -14.56 23.03
N TYR A 234 16.50 -14.96 22.40
CA TYR A 234 16.91 -16.36 22.32
C TYR A 234 18.29 -16.66 22.92
N GLY A 235 19.06 -15.64 23.31
CA GLY A 235 20.43 -15.80 23.84
C GLY A 235 21.44 -16.30 22.80
N GLU A 236 21.12 -16.16 21.51
CA GLU A 236 21.92 -16.64 20.38
C GLU A 236 22.27 -15.50 19.41
N ASP A 237 23.46 -15.57 18.83
CA ASP A 237 23.91 -14.65 17.79
C ASP A 237 23.11 -14.88 16.49
N GLY A 238 22.14 -14.02 16.23
CA GLY A 238 21.26 -14.10 15.07
C GLY A 238 21.99 -14.08 13.72
N SER A 239 23.22 -13.54 13.65
CA SER A 239 23.99 -13.54 12.39
C SER A 239 24.39 -14.94 11.93
N LYS A 240 24.35 -15.93 12.83
CA LYS A 240 24.63 -17.34 12.56
C LYS A 240 23.38 -18.17 12.29
N VAL A 241 22.20 -17.56 12.38
CA VAL A 241 20.91 -18.22 12.19
C VAL A 241 20.45 -18.02 10.75
N ALA A 242 19.92 -19.08 10.14
CA ALA A 242 19.39 -19.01 8.78
C ALA A 242 18.27 -17.96 8.66
N ALA A 243 18.20 -17.25 7.53
CA ALA A 243 17.25 -16.15 7.33
C ALA A 243 15.78 -16.61 7.40
N ASP A 244 15.51 -17.86 7.03
CA ASP A 244 14.23 -18.54 7.03
C ASP A 244 13.94 -19.31 8.34
N ASP A 245 14.81 -19.24 9.35
CA ASP A 245 14.53 -19.83 10.66
C ASP A 245 13.24 -19.20 11.23
N PRO A 246 12.24 -20.03 11.62
CA PRO A 246 10.94 -19.54 12.08
C PRO A 246 11.01 -18.67 13.34
N ARG A 247 12.09 -18.76 14.12
CA ARG A 247 12.32 -17.91 15.31
C ARG A 247 12.42 -16.43 14.97
N TRP A 248 12.74 -16.07 13.73
CA TRP A 248 12.72 -14.69 13.26
C TRP A 248 11.32 -14.10 13.14
N ASN A 249 10.30 -14.91 12.83
CA ASN A 249 8.94 -14.42 12.61
C ASN A 249 8.37 -13.63 13.81
N PRO A 250 8.42 -14.12 15.06
CA PRO A 250 7.94 -13.34 16.19
C PRO A 250 8.79 -12.10 16.50
N VAL A 251 10.07 -12.05 16.08
CA VAL A 251 10.90 -10.84 16.19
C VAL A 251 10.42 -9.79 15.19
N ARG A 252 10.21 -10.18 13.93
CA ARG A 252 9.66 -9.31 12.87
C ARG A 252 8.28 -8.78 13.24
N ALA A 253 7.41 -9.67 13.71
CA ALA A 253 6.06 -9.35 14.17
C ALA A 253 6.04 -8.29 15.27
N THR A 254 6.99 -8.35 16.23
CA THR A 254 7.07 -7.37 17.32
C THR A 254 7.18 -5.93 16.78
N TYR A 255 8.03 -5.69 15.78
CA TYR A 255 8.19 -4.37 15.19
C TYR A 255 7.01 -3.96 14.30
N MET A 256 6.50 -4.90 13.50
CA MET A 256 5.44 -4.58 12.56
C MET A 256 4.09 -4.39 13.25
N THR A 257 3.74 -5.23 14.22
CA THR A 257 2.53 -5.05 15.04
C THR A 257 2.54 -3.72 15.78
N LYS A 258 3.71 -3.28 16.27
CA LYS A 258 3.85 -1.94 16.85
C LYS A 258 3.51 -0.85 15.82
N PHE A 259 4.03 -0.95 14.59
CA PHE A 259 3.72 -0.01 13.53
C PHE A 259 2.22 0.02 13.20
N VAL A 260 1.61 -1.15 12.97
CA VAL A 260 0.17 -1.25 12.66
C VAL A 260 -0.70 -0.69 13.79
N GLY A 261 -0.35 -0.96 15.05
CA GLY A 261 -1.02 -0.36 16.20
C GLY A 261 -0.91 1.16 16.24
N GLN A 262 0.23 1.73 15.85
CA GLN A 262 0.40 3.19 15.72
C GLN A 262 -0.45 3.77 14.58
N VAL A 263 -0.62 3.05 13.46
CA VAL A 263 -1.54 3.44 12.39
C VAL A 263 -2.99 3.45 12.89
N ARG A 264 -3.40 2.41 13.63
CA ARG A 264 -4.73 2.33 14.25
C ARG A 264 -4.97 3.53 15.19
N GLN A 265 -3.98 3.90 16.01
CA GLN A 265 -4.05 5.08 16.87
C GLN A 265 -4.25 6.38 16.08
N ILE A 266 -3.51 6.58 14.98
CA ILE A 266 -3.68 7.76 14.10
C ILE A 266 -5.11 7.84 13.57
N LEU A 267 -5.66 6.73 13.10
CA LEU A 267 -7.02 6.66 12.57
C LEU A 267 -8.07 6.90 13.66
N ASP A 268 -7.89 6.36 14.87
CA ASP A 268 -8.83 6.55 15.98
C ASP A 268 -8.85 8.01 16.45
N GLU A 269 -7.68 8.66 16.52
CA GLU A 269 -7.58 10.08 16.86
C GLU A 269 -8.22 10.98 15.79
N ALA A 270 -7.97 10.68 14.51
CA ALA A 270 -8.58 11.41 13.40
C ALA A 270 -10.10 11.16 13.33
N GLY A 271 -10.54 9.92 13.53
CA GLY A 271 -11.95 9.52 13.56
C GLY A 271 -12.72 10.20 14.69
N LYS A 272 -12.15 10.28 15.90
CA LYS A 272 -12.72 11.06 17.02
C LYS A 272 -12.90 12.54 16.67
N LYS A 273 -11.94 13.16 15.97
CA LYS A 273 -12.04 14.56 15.53
C LYS A 273 -13.11 14.74 14.44
N LYS A 274 -13.28 13.75 13.55
CA LYS A 274 -14.26 13.77 12.46
C LYS A 274 -15.66 13.28 12.87
N GLY A 275 -15.79 12.67 14.05
CA GLY A 275 -17.05 12.10 14.53
C GLY A 275 -17.49 10.83 13.79
N ARG A 276 -16.56 10.08 13.18
CA ARG A 276 -16.83 8.85 12.44
C ARG A 276 -15.67 7.86 12.53
N HIS A 277 -15.93 6.57 12.32
CA HIS A 277 -14.89 5.56 12.18
C HIS A 277 -14.05 5.83 10.93
N LEU A 278 -12.74 5.57 11.03
CA LEU A 278 -11.84 5.52 9.89
C LEU A 278 -11.23 4.13 9.82
N GLY A 279 -11.37 3.46 8.69
CA GLY A 279 -10.99 2.07 8.58
C GLY A 279 -9.50 1.84 8.41
N LEU A 280 -9.09 0.62 8.76
CA LEU A 280 -7.74 0.12 8.50
C LEU A 280 -7.85 -1.21 7.77
N SER A 281 -7.16 -1.32 6.65
CA SER A 281 -7.00 -2.57 5.92
C SER A 281 -5.54 -2.88 5.67
N VAL A 282 -5.28 -4.16 5.39
CA VAL A 282 -3.96 -4.63 4.98
C VAL A 282 -4.09 -5.58 3.80
N ARG A 283 -3.11 -5.54 2.89
CA ARG A 283 -2.94 -6.53 1.83
C ARG A 283 -1.70 -7.36 2.06
N ILE A 284 -1.88 -8.67 2.23
CA ILE A 284 -0.80 -9.62 2.57
C ILE A 284 -0.64 -10.71 1.51
N ASP A 285 0.51 -11.38 1.52
CA ASP A 285 0.73 -12.61 0.77
C ASP A 285 0.36 -13.84 1.59
N TRP A 286 -0.42 -14.75 1.02
CA TRP A 286 -0.99 -15.90 1.72
C TRP A 286 0.07 -16.85 2.31
N GLN A 287 1.29 -16.91 1.76
CA GLN A 287 2.37 -17.77 2.29
C GLN A 287 3.37 -16.99 3.13
N LYS A 288 3.68 -15.76 2.72
CA LYS A 288 4.85 -15.02 3.19
C LYS A 288 4.54 -14.01 4.29
N TYR A 289 3.28 -13.79 4.63
CA TYR A 289 2.88 -12.75 5.58
C TYR A 289 3.63 -12.82 6.92
N GLN A 290 3.81 -14.01 7.50
CA GLN A 290 4.58 -14.18 8.76
C GLN A 290 6.06 -13.82 8.59
N PHE A 291 6.67 -14.22 7.46
CA PHE A 291 8.06 -13.87 7.13
C PHE A 291 8.23 -12.36 6.93
N TRP A 292 7.15 -11.65 6.58
CA TRP A 292 7.12 -10.19 6.46
C TRP A 292 6.78 -9.48 7.78
N GLY A 293 6.59 -10.24 8.87
CA GLY A 293 6.23 -9.72 10.18
C GLY A 293 4.75 -9.41 10.32
N CYS A 294 3.88 -9.85 9.40
CA CYS A 294 2.45 -9.65 9.56
C CYS A 294 1.90 -10.66 10.57
N ASP A 295 1.47 -10.18 11.72
CA ASP A 295 0.82 -10.96 12.78
C ASP A 295 -0.68 -10.71 12.75
N ILE A 296 -1.32 -11.27 11.72
CA ILE A 296 -2.73 -11.04 11.44
C ILE A 296 -3.65 -11.56 12.55
N GLU A 297 -3.24 -12.60 13.28
CA GLU A 297 -4.00 -13.14 14.42
C GLU A 297 -4.13 -12.06 15.50
N SER A 298 -3.00 -11.48 15.93
CA SER A 298 -3.00 -10.39 16.91
C SER A 298 -3.75 -9.15 16.41
N TRP A 299 -3.73 -8.84 15.11
CA TRP A 299 -4.41 -7.67 14.57
C TRP A 299 -5.94 -7.87 14.51
N LEU A 300 -6.38 -9.09 14.20
CA LEU A 300 -7.79 -9.49 14.21
C LEU A 300 -8.34 -9.56 15.64
N ASP A 301 -7.62 -10.17 16.58
CA ASP A 301 -8.02 -10.27 17.99
C ASP A 301 -8.19 -8.89 18.65
N GLN A 302 -7.39 -7.92 18.23
CA GLN A 302 -7.49 -6.53 18.69
C GLN A 302 -8.57 -5.71 17.95
N GLY A 303 -9.25 -6.29 16.96
CA GLY A 303 -10.28 -5.60 16.17
C GLY A 303 -9.72 -4.45 15.32
N TRP A 304 -8.44 -4.48 14.95
CA TRP A 304 -7.80 -3.35 14.27
C TRP A 304 -8.17 -3.21 12.80
N LEU A 305 -8.54 -4.33 12.15
CA LEU A 305 -8.70 -4.42 10.71
C LEU A 305 -10.17 -4.47 10.30
N ASP A 306 -10.60 -3.52 9.48
CA ASP A 306 -11.94 -3.53 8.88
C ASP A 306 -12.04 -4.56 7.76
N TYR A 307 -10.96 -4.71 6.98
CA TYR A 307 -10.85 -5.81 6.04
C TYR A 307 -9.39 -6.26 5.81
N LEU A 308 -9.24 -7.56 5.59
CA LEU A 308 -7.99 -8.25 5.30
C LEU A 308 -8.01 -8.71 3.84
N VAL A 309 -7.11 -8.19 3.02
CA VAL A 309 -6.90 -8.66 1.65
C VAL A 309 -5.82 -9.72 1.64
N VAL A 310 -6.17 -10.94 1.24
CA VAL A 310 -5.25 -12.06 1.09
C VAL A 310 -5.02 -12.30 -0.39
N GLY A 311 -3.77 -12.17 -0.87
CA GLY A 311 -3.43 -12.45 -2.26
C GLY A 311 -2.07 -13.13 -2.37
N GLN A 312 -1.46 -13.07 -3.56
CA GLN A 312 -0.08 -13.53 -3.78
C GLN A 312 0.77 -12.43 -4.43
N TYR A 313 2.00 -12.26 -3.95
CA TYR A 313 2.95 -11.33 -4.53
C TYR A 313 3.46 -11.82 -5.89
N GLY A 314 3.30 -10.99 -6.91
CA GLY A 314 3.75 -11.26 -8.27
C GLY A 314 2.65 -10.95 -9.27
N LEU A 315 2.74 -11.58 -10.45
CA LEU A 315 1.70 -11.55 -11.47
C LEU A 315 0.52 -12.45 -11.06
N GLY A 316 -0.65 -12.14 -11.62
CA GLY A 316 -1.91 -12.83 -11.42
C GLY A 316 -1.98 -14.26 -11.93
N GLY A 317 -3.17 -14.84 -11.77
CA GLY A 317 -3.46 -16.21 -12.20
C GLY A 317 -3.02 -17.29 -11.19
N TYR A 318 -2.62 -16.88 -9.99
CA TYR A 318 -2.38 -17.79 -8.87
C TYR A 318 -3.69 -18.37 -8.33
N GLU A 319 -3.62 -19.51 -7.67
CA GLU A 319 -4.74 -20.10 -6.93
C GLU A 319 -4.24 -20.55 -5.56
N PHE A 320 -5.02 -20.28 -4.51
CA PHE A 320 -4.80 -20.77 -3.16
C PHE A 320 -6.13 -20.88 -2.43
N ASP A 321 -6.15 -21.67 -1.35
CA ASP A 321 -7.32 -21.79 -0.49
C ASP A 321 -7.37 -20.62 0.51
N ILE A 322 -8.42 -19.80 0.40
CA ILE A 322 -8.65 -18.65 1.29
C ILE A 322 -9.41 -19.04 2.57
N ALA A 323 -10.03 -20.22 2.62
CA ALA A 323 -10.86 -20.65 3.74
C ALA A 323 -10.15 -20.60 5.11
N PRO A 324 -8.83 -20.92 5.25
CA PRO A 324 -8.13 -20.77 6.52
C PRO A 324 -8.13 -19.33 7.05
N PHE A 325 -8.05 -18.32 6.17
CA PHE A 325 -8.06 -16.91 6.57
C PHE A 325 -9.47 -16.44 6.92
N VAL A 326 -10.48 -16.90 6.19
CA VAL A 326 -11.90 -16.68 6.55
C VAL A 326 -12.20 -17.27 7.92
N GLN A 327 -11.73 -18.50 8.16
CA GLN A 327 -11.90 -19.21 9.43
C GLN A 327 -11.11 -18.55 10.58
N LEU A 328 -9.99 -17.89 10.29
CA LEU A 328 -9.24 -17.12 11.28
C LEU A 328 -10.01 -15.85 11.70
N ALA A 329 -10.68 -15.19 10.75
CA ALA A 329 -11.41 -13.95 11.00
C ALA A 329 -12.88 -14.14 11.46
N LYS A 330 -13.38 -15.37 11.59
CA LYS A 330 -14.82 -15.66 11.80
C LYS A 330 -15.47 -14.97 13.01
N ASP A 331 -14.69 -14.71 14.06
CA ASP A 331 -15.15 -14.15 15.33
C ASP A 331 -14.79 -12.65 15.44
N SER A 332 -14.28 -12.08 14.34
CA SER A 332 -13.98 -10.65 14.19
C SER A 332 -14.99 -9.99 13.25
N ASP A 333 -15.14 -8.66 13.37
CA ASP A 333 -15.91 -7.86 12.42
C ASP A 333 -15.13 -7.54 11.11
N CYS A 334 -13.97 -8.20 10.91
CA CYS A 334 -13.10 -8.01 9.75
C CYS A 334 -13.61 -8.79 8.53
N ALA A 335 -13.79 -8.11 7.40
CA ALA A 335 -14.08 -8.78 6.13
C ALA A 335 -12.80 -9.38 5.52
N VAL A 336 -12.87 -10.62 5.04
CA VAL A 336 -11.76 -11.28 4.33
C VAL A 336 -12.01 -11.26 2.83
N LEU A 337 -11.09 -10.64 2.09
CA LEU A 337 -11.19 -10.47 0.63
C LEU A 337 -10.10 -11.26 -0.07
N PHE A 338 -10.46 -11.89 -1.20
CA PHE A 338 -9.46 -12.42 -2.11
C PHE A 338 -8.86 -11.26 -2.91
N GLY A 339 -7.55 -11.05 -2.77
CA GLY A 339 -6.78 -10.08 -3.54
C GLY A 339 -6.31 -10.68 -4.85
N GLU A 340 -6.70 -10.07 -5.95
CA GLU A 340 -6.35 -10.47 -7.31
C GLU A 340 -5.38 -9.45 -7.93
N GLU A 341 -4.26 -9.93 -8.46
CA GLU A 341 -3.47 -9.16 -9.42
C GLU A 341 -4.04 -9.47 -10.80
N CYS A 342 -4.68 -8.50 -11.45
CA CYS A 342 -5.37 -8.78 -12.71
C CYS A 342 -4.42 -8.95 -13.89
N ILE A 343 -3.15 -8.56 -13.77
CA ILE A 343 -2.14 -8.73 -14.82
C ILE A 343 -1.42 -10.08 -14.66
N THR A 344 -1.51 -10.93 -15.68
CA THR A 344 -0.94 -12.29 -15.70
C THR A 344 0.36 -12.40 -16.49
N GLY A 345 0.75 -11.34 -17.21
CA GLY A 345 1.96 -11.37 -18.04
C GLY A 345 2.30 -10.03 -18.69
N GLY A 346 3.55 -9.91 -19.12
CA GLY A 346 4.11 -8.70 -19.73
C GLY A 346 5.00 -7.93 -18.75
N HIS A 347 5.40 -6.73 -19.16
CA HIS A 347 6.28 -5.85 -18.39
C HIS A 347 5.96 -4.38 -18.65
N ASP A 348 6.48 -3.51 -17.79
CA ASP A 348 6.41 -2.06 -17.98
C ASP A 348 7.34 -1.64 -19.09
N THR A 349 6.89 -0.70 -19.93
CA THR A 349 7.74 -0.09 -20.95
C THR A 349 9.03 0.44 -20.32
N THR A 350 10.17 -0.05 -20.79
CA THR A 350 11.50 0.42 -20.38
C THR A 350 11.87 1.74 -21.05
N ALA A 351 12.89 2.44 -20.54
CA ALA A 351 13.42 3.65 -21.16
C ALA A 351 13.90 3.44 -22.61
N ALA A 352 14.49 2.27 -22.91
CA ALA A 352 14.94 1.93 -24.25
C ALA A 352 13.75 1.70 -25.21
N GLU A 353 12.73 0.97 -24.76
CA GLU A 353 11.50 0.73 -25.53
C GLU A 353 10.74 2.04 -25.77
N ASP A 354 10.63 2.93 -24.78
CA ASP A 354 9.96 4.23 -24.95
C ASP A 354 10.60 5.07 -26.07
N LYS A 355 11.94 5.06 -26.18
CA LYS A 355 12.66 5.73 -27.28
C LYS A 355 12.33 5.11 -28.64
N LEU A 356 12.21 3.79 -28.73
CA LEU A 356 11.84 3.10 -29.97
C LEU A 356 10.39 3.37 -30.37
N ILE A 357 9.48 3.38 -29.39
CA ILE A 357 8.07 3.73 -29.60
C ILE A 357 7.95 5.17 -30.09
N ALA A 358 8.67 6.12 -29.47
CA ALA A 358 8.71 7.52 -29.91
C ALA A 358 9.20 7.67 -31.37
N ALA A 359 10.14 6.82 -31.78
CA ALA A 359 10.68 6.81 -33.15
C ALA A 359 9.80 6.04 -34.15
N GLY A 360 8.65 5.50 -33.75
CA GLY A 360 7.79 4.67 -34.60
C GLY A 360 8.40 3.32 -34.98
N LYS A 361 9.40 2.84 -34.22
CA LYS A 361 10.16 1.61 -34.49
C LYS A 361 9.67 0.41 -33.70
N MET A 362 8.72 0.61 -32.79
CA MET A 362 8.20 -0.43 -31.89
C MET A 362 6.77 -0.06 -31.47
N GLU A 363 5.90 -1.07 -31.35
CA GLU A 363 4.60 -0.92 -30.69
C GLU A 363 4.74 -1.03 -29.17
N SER A 364 3.82 -0.41 -28.43
CA SER A 364 3.84 -0.51 -26.97
C SER A 364 3.66 -1.96 -26.50
N PRO A 365 4.46 -2.43 -25.51
CA PRO A 365 4.26 -3.75 -24.92
C PRO A 365 2.83 -3.93 -24.42
N LYS A 366 2.22 -5.08 -24.75
CA LYS A 366 0.89 -5.44 -24.25
C LYS A 366 1.03 -6.30 -23.00
N ARG A 367 0.26 -5.97 -21.97
CA ARG A 367 0.10 -6.83 -20.79
C ARG A 367 -1.01 -7.84 -21.04
N LYS A 368 -0.83 -9.06 -20.53
CA LYS A 368 -1.91 -10.04 -20.42
C LYS A 368 -2.67 -9.76 -19.13
N ALA A 369 -3.98 -9.80 -19.20
CA ALA A 369 -4.86 -9.57 -18.06
C ALA A 369 -5.92 -10.67 -17.98
N LEU A 370 -6.45 -10.91 -16.79
CA LEU A 370 -7.63 -11.74 -16.59
C LEU A 370 -8.83 -11.11 -17.30
N SER A 371 -9.57 -11.95 -18.03
CA SER A 371 -10.85 -11.62 -18.63
C SER A 371 -11.97 -11.56 -17.59
N LEU A 372 -13.11 -10.96 -17.96
CA LEU A 372 -14.35 -11.00 -17.16
C LEU A 372 -14.72 -12.42 -16.73
N GLU A 373 -14.76 -13.38 -17.66
CA GLU A 373 -15.15 -14.76 -17.37
C GLU A 373 -14.20 -15.44 -16.37
N GLU A 374 -12.89 -15.20 -16.50
CA GLU A 374 -11.89 -15.70 -15.55
C GLU A 374 -12.11 -15.07 -14.17
N LEU A 375 -12.31 -13.75 -14.08
CA LEU A 375 -12.56 -13.05 -12.82
C LEU A 375 -13.84 -13.56 -12.15
N GLU A 376 -14.94 -13.71 -12.87
CA GLU A 376 -16.21 -14.22 -12.33
C GLU A 376 -16.10 -15.68 -11.88
N THR A 377 -15.46 -16.53 -12.68
CA THR A 377 -15.24 -17.94 -12.32
C THR A 377 -14.42 -18.07 -11.05
N ARG A 378 -13.39 -17.24 -10.91
CA ARG A 378 -12.50 -17.24 -9.74
C ARG A 378 -13.21 -16.67 -8.51
N ALA A 379 -13.95 -15.56 -8.65
CA ALA A 379 -14.78 -14.99 -7.59
C ALA A 379 -15.79 -15.99 -7.02
N ALA A 380 -16.47 -16.76 -7.88
CA ALA A 380 -17.40 -17.80 -7.45
C ALA A 380 -16.73 -18.82 -6.52
N LYS A 381 -15.51 -19.26 -6.84
CA LYS A 381 -14.74 -20.21 -6.01
C LYS A 381 -14.42 -19.62 -4.64
N TRP A 382 -13.96 -18.38 -4.58
CA TRP A 382 -13.59 -17.75 -3.30
C TRP A 382 -14.80 -17.43 -2.43
N TYR A 383 -15.92 -17.05 -3.03
CA TYR A 383 -17.18 -16.86 -2.31
C TYR A 383 -17.72 -18.17 -1.75
N ALA A 384 -17.57 -19.28 -2.48
CA ALA A 384 -17.91 -20.61 -1.96
C ALA A 384 -17.00 -21.01 -0.78
N ALA A 385 -15.76 -20.53 -0.74
CA ALA A 385 -14.83 -20.67 0.38
C ALA A 385 -15.08 -19.67 1.53
N GLY A 386 -16.13 -18.84 1.44
CA GLY A 386 -16.56 -17.93 2.51
C GLY A 386 -16.00 -16.51 2.43
N ALA A 387 -15.24 -16.15 1.39
CA ALA A 387 -14.74 -14.77 1.24
C ALA A 387 -15.89 -13.75 1.20
N ASN A 388 -15.69 -12.61 1.87
CA ASN A 388 -16.67 -11.52 1.94
C ASN A 388 -16.68 -10.68 0.66
N GLY A 389 -15.65 -10.80 -0.18
CA GLY A 389 -15.51 -10.01 -1.39
C GLY A 389 -14.18 -10.20 -2.10
N VAL A 390 -13.90 -9.28 -3.02
CA VAL A 390 -12.70 -9.26 -3.86
C VAL A 390 -12.02 -7.90 -3.79
N HIS A 391 -10.69 -7.94 -3.85
CA HIS A 391 -9.84 -6.78 -4.06
C HIS A 391 -9.13 -6.94 -5.40
N LEU A 392 -9.17 -5.91 -6.24
CA LEU A 392 -8.60 -5.96 -7.59
C LEU A 392 -7.47 -4.95 -7.74
N PHE A 393 -6.27 -5.45 -8.02
CA PHE A 393 -5.10 -4.66 -8.37
C PHE A 393 -4.88 -4.72 -9.89
N ASN A 394 -4.66 -3.56 -10.53
CA ASN A 394 -4.46 -3.42 -11.99
C ASN A 394 -5.61 -3.97 -12.87
N VAL A 395 -6.86 -3.86 -12.43
CA VAL A 395 -8.01 -4.29 -13.24
C VAL A 395 -8.13 -3.49 -14.54
N SER A 396 -8.23 -4.18 -15.67
CA SER A 396 -8.46 -3.56 -16.98
C SER A 396 -9.90 -3.69 -17.46
N ASP A 397 -10.60 -4.76 -17.08
CA ASP A 397 -11.98 -5.02 -17.48
C ASP A 397 -12.95 -4.26 -16.55
N GLN A 398 -13.58 -3.23 -17.10
CA GLN A 398 -14.50 -2.37 -16.34
C GLN A 398 -15.86 -3.03 -16.10
N GLU A 399 -16.22 -4.05 -16.90
CA GLU A 399 -17.51 -4.74 -16.71
C GLU A 399 -17.47 -5.64 -15.48
N ALA A 400 -16.30 -6.19 -15.15
CA ALA A 400 -16.08 -6.94 -13.92
C ALA A 400 -16.47 -6.14 -12.67
N LEU A 401 -16.28 -4.82 -12.70
CA LEU A 401 -16.64 -3.93 -11.59
C LEU A 401 -18.15 -3.83 -11.36
N LYS A 402 -18.98 -4.28 -12.32
CA LYS A 402 -20.44 -4.26 -12.22
C LYS A 402 -21.06 -5.62 -11.88
N THR A 403 -20.30 -6.70 -11.99
CA THR A 403 -20.83 -8.07 -11.85
C THR A 403 -20.24 -8.86 -10.69
N LEU A 404 -18.98 -8.61 -10.31
CA LEU A 404 -18.25 -9.42 -9.32
C LEU A 404 -18.88 -9.44 -7.93
N GLY A 405 -19.55 -8.37 -7.52
CA GLY A 405 -20.29 -8.27 -6.27
C GLY A 405 -21.55 -9.14 -6.21
N THR A 406 -22.00 -9.69 -7.35
CA THR A 406 -23.24 -10.49 -7.51
C THR A 406 -23.00 -11.89 -8.03
N VAL A 407 -21.73 -12.30 -8.19
CA VAL A 407 -21.41 -13.65 -8.65
C VAL A 407 -21.89 -14.67 -7.62
N ASN A 408 -22.71 -15.62 -8.07
CA ASN A 408 -23.17 -16.71 -7.22
C ASN A 408 -22.04 -17.71 -6.96
N PRO A 409 -21.81 -18.13 -5.70
CA PRO A 409 -20.96 -19.26 -5.41
C PRO A 409 -21.58 -20.50 -6.07
N LYS A 410 -20.79 -21.22 -6.88
CA LYS A 410 -21.23 -22.45 -7.55
C LYS A 410 -20.90 -23.69 -6.73
#